data_AF-A0AA49KFH0-F1
#
_entry.id   AF-A0AA49KFH0-F1
#
_cell.length_a   1.000
_cell.length_b   1.000
_cell.length_c   1.000
_cell.angle_alpha   90.00
_cell.angle_beta   90.00
_cell.angle_gamma   90.00
#
_symmetry.space_group_name_H-M   'P 1'
#
loop_
_entity.id
_entity.type
_entity.pdbx_description
1 polymer ?
#
loop_
_entity_poly.entity_id
_entity_poly.type
_entity_poly.pdbx_seq_one_letter_code
_entity_poly.pdbx_strand_id
1 'polypeptide(L)'
;MQSLLIGTWELESSENINEYFKQLGMALNRRKVAVTIKPIVVISKSDDDLWCIAIDMKSKGTETVFRVGNEVDSSNELKYVFDIRFYFDSRKRCRSVFHFENPNKLIQKMYFIDTEENQVIMREVDSNGNLIESMEMNGVKARRIFKRV
;
A
#
# COMPACT_ATOMS: atom_id res chain seq x y z
N MET A 1 14.26 16.79 6.72
CA MET A 1 13.03 17.27 6.02
C MET A 1 11.97 16.20 6.18
N GLN A 2 10.78 16.55 6.64
CA GLN A 2 9.69 15.60 6.84
C GLN A 2 9.07 15.23 5.49
N SER A 3 8.76 13.95 5.24
CA SER A 3 8.14 13.51 3.98
C SER A 3 6.77 14.16 3.80
N LEU A 4 6.46 14.60 2.58
CA LEU A 4 5.13 15.12 2.25
C LEU A 4 4.03 14.06 2.39
N LEU A 5 4.37 12.76 2.45
CA LEU A 5 3.39 11.69 2.61
C LEU A 5 2.70 11.70 3.98
N ILE A 6 3.33 12.25 5.02
CA ILE A 6 2.75 12.26 6.37
C ILE A 6 1.47 13.10 6.37
N GLY A 7 0.38 12.53 6.90
CA GLY A 7 -0.93 13.17 6.98
C GLY A 7 -2.09 12.20 6.81
N THR A 8 -3.29 12.78 6.79
CA THR A 8 -4.56 12.07 6.56
C THR A 8 -5.05 12.35 5.14
N TRP A 9 -5.52 11.30 4.47
CA TRP A 9 -5.81 11.31 3.05
C TRP A 9 -7.15 10.62 2.78
N GLU A 10 -8.11 11.33 2.21
CA GLU A 10 -9.43 10.80 1.84
C GLU A 10 -9.51 10.50 0.34
N LEU A 11 -10.04 9.34 -0.02
CA LEU A 11 -10.16 8.93 -1.42
C LEU A 11 -11.08 9.89 -2.20
N GLU A 12 -10.54 10.50 -3.25
CA GLU A 12 -11.28 11.32 -4.21
C GLU A 12 -11.72 10.51 -5.43
N SER A 13 -10.79 9.77 -6.04
CA SER A 13 -11.08 9.01 -7.26
C SER A 13 -10.29 7.71 -7.35
N SER A 14 -10.81 6.77 -8.14
CA SER A 14 -10.21 5.46 -8.41
C SER A 14 -10.38 5.10 -9.87
N GLU A 15 -9.33 4.53 -10.47
CA GLU A 15 -9.28 4.06 -11.85
C GLU A 15 -8.87 2.58 -11.86
N ASN A 16 -9.57 1.77 -12.65
CA ASN A 16 -9.32 0.35 -12.89
C ASN A 16 -9.21 -0.55 -11.64
N ILE A 17 -9.72 -0.08 -10.49
CA ILE A 17 -9.57 -0.77 -9.19
C ILE A 17 -10.25 -2.14 -9.14
N ASN A 18 -11.36 -2.32 -9.88
CA ASN A 18 -12.07 -3.61 -9.93
C ASN A 18 -11.25 -4.71 -10.60
N GLU A 19 -10.56 -4.41 -11.71
CA GLU A 19 -9.72 -5.38 -12.39
C GLU A 19 -8.46 -5.68 -11.59
N TYR A 20 -7.88 -4.68 -10.92
CA TYR A 20 -6.79 -4.93 -9.98
C TYR A 20 -7.22 -5.84 -8.82
N PHE A 21 -8.39 -5.61 -8.20
CA PHE A 21 -8.91 -6.51 -7.18
C PHE A 21 -9.19 -7.93 -7.69
N LYS A 22 -9.62 -8.06 -8.96
CA LYS A 22 -9.81 -9.36 -9.60
C LYS A 22 -8.47 -10.07 -9.78
N GLN A 23 -7.44 -9.34 -10.22
CA GLN A 23 -6.09 -9.87 -10.38
C GLN A 23 -5.48 -10.32 -9.05
N LEU A 24 -5.78 -9.62 -7.95
CA LEU A 24 -5.42 -10.02 -6.59
C LEU A 24 -6.16 -11.29 -6.10
N GLY A 25 -7.10 -11.83 -6.86
CA GLY A 25 -7.88 -13.01 -6.50
C GLY A 25 -9.16 -12.73 -5.71
N MET A 26 -9.61 -11.47 -5.62
CA MET A 26 -10.83 -11.14 -4.88
C MET A 26 -12.09 -11.67 -5.58
N ALA A 27 -12.89 -12.44 -4.84
CA ALA A 27 -14.18 -12.94 -5.31
C ALA A 27 -15.13 -11.80 -5.76
N LEU A 28 -15.92 -12.05 -6.80
CA LEU A 28 -16.77 -11.05 -7.45
C LEU A 28 -17.73 -10.34 -6.48
N ASN A 29 -18.32 -11.07 -5.54
CA ASN A 29 -19.23 -10.52 -4.53
C ASN A 29 -18.52 -9.51 -3.59
N ARG A 30 -17.28 -9.81 -3.18
CA ARG A 30 -16.46 -8.88 -2.37
C ARG A 30 -16.03 -7.66 -3.18
N ARG A 31 -15.68 -7.85 -4.46
CA ARG A 31 -15.30 -6.73 -5.35
C ARG A 31 -16.41 -5.71 -5.48
N LYS A 32 -17.67 -6.14 -5.66
CA LYS A 32 -18.84 -5.24 -5.75
C LYS A 32 -18.94 -4.28 -4.56
N VAL A 33 -18.56 -4.71 -3.37
CA VAL A 33 -18.55 -3.87 -2.17
C VAL A 33 -17.23 -3.09 -2.05
N ALA A 34 -16.09 -3.74 -2.27
CA ALA A 34 -14.78 -3.12 -2.09
C ALA A 34 -14.56 -1.89 -2.98
N VAL A 35 -15.10 -1.88 -4.21
CA VAL A 35 -14.95 -0.75 -5.14
C VAL A 35 -15.77 0.48 -4.74
N THR A 36 -16.77 0.35 -3.88
CA THR A 36 -17.62 1.47 -3.42
C THR A 36 -17.12 2.09 -2.12
N ILE A 37 -16.18 1.44 -1.44
CA ILE A 37 -15.58 1.95 -0.20
C ILE A 37 -14.67 3.13 -0.53
N LYS A 38 -14.86 4.23 0.20
CA LYS A 38 -13.95 5.39 0.23
C LYS A 38 -13.06 5.30 1.47
N PRO A 39 -11.84 4.74 1.35
CA PRO A 39 -10.93 4.63 2.48
C PRO A 39 -10.35 6.00 2.88
N ILE A 40 -10.03 6.12 4.16
CA ILE A 40 -9.15 7.18 4.69
C ILE A 40 -7.80 6.53 4.98
N VAL A 41 -6.73 7.10 4.46
CA VAL A 41 -5.35 6.65 4.68
C VAL A 41 -4.66 7.64 5.61
N VAL A 42 -4.12 7.15 6.72
CA VAL A 42 -3.30 7.92 7.65
C VAL A 42 -1.87 7.41 7.55
N ILE A 43 -0.94 8.30 7.20
CA ILE A 43 0.49 8.00 7.13
C ILE A 43 1.18 8.81 8.23
N SER A 44 1.90 8.13 9.11
CA SER A 44 2.62 8.76 10.21
C SER A 44 4.02 8.17 10.39
N LYS A 45 4.85 8.89 11.15
CA LYS A 45 6.18 8.47 11.54
C LYS A 45 6.37 8.79 13.02
N SER A 46 6.75 7.80 13.82
CA SER A 46 7.11 7.96 15.23
C SER A 46 8.53 8.51 15.40
N ASP A 47 8.84 8.95 16.62
CA ASP A 47 10.16 9.45 17.00
C ASP A 47 11.26 8.37 16.88
N ASP A 48 10.91 7.10 17.06
CA ASP A 48 11.82 5.95 16.92
C ASP A 48 12.02 5.51 15.45
N ASP A 49 11.77 6.39 14.48
CA ASP A 49 11.87 6.12 13.03
C ASP A 49 10.97 4.98 12.49
N LEU A 50 9.91 4.60 13.23
CA LEU A 50 8.88 3.69 12.72
C LEU A 50 7.85 4.47 11.90
N TRP A 51 7.62 4.02 10.67
CA TRP A 51 6.53 4.47 9.81
C TRP A 51 5.27 3.65 10.07
N CYS A 52 4.11 4.28 9.94
CA CYS A 52 2.81 3.62 9.98
C CYS A 52 1.96 4.07 8.79
N ILE A 53 1.31 3.12 8.12
CA ILE A 53 0.22 3.36 7.17
C ILE A 53 -1.01 2.65 7.73
N ALA A 54 -1.98 3.44 8.17
CA ALA A 54 -3.30 2.96 8.57
C ALA A 54 -4.30 3.26 7.47
N ILE A 55 -5.14 2.30 7.13
CA ILE A 55 -6.24 2.44 6.17
C ILE A 55 -7.53 2.18 6.95
N ASP A 56 -8.32 3.22 7.17
CA ASP A 56 -9.66 3.09 7.72
C ASP A 56 -10.66 2.80 6.59
N MET A 57 -11.44 1.74 6.76
CA MET A 57 -12.49 1.29 5.85
C MET A 57 -13.82 1.08 6.59
N LYS A 58 -14.20 1.94 7.56
CA LYS A 58 -15.48 2.00 8.32
C LYS A 58 -15.94 0.70 9.03
N SER A 59 -15.31 -0.43 8.74
CA SER A 59 -15.77 -1.79 9.09
C SER A 59 -14.60 -2.74 9.33
N LYS A 60 -13.49 -2.59 8.59
CA LYS A 60 -12.27 -3.41 8.70
C LYS A 60 -11.05 -2.61 8.23
N GLY A 61 -10.49 -1.80 9.12
CA GLY A 61 -9.24 -1.10 8.83
C GLY A 61 -8.03 -2.03 8.85
N THR A 62 -6.93 -1.57 8.27
CA THR A 62 -5.63 -2.24 8.34
C THR A 62 -4.58 -1.27 8.83
N GLU A 63 -3.67 -1.71 9.68
CA GLU A 63 -2.51 -0.92 10.10
C GLU A 63 -1.24 -1.67 9.70
N THR A 64 -0.30 -0.96 9.07
CA THR A 64 1.00 -1.50 8.68
C THR A 64 2.10 -0.62 9.25
N VAL A 65 2.85 -1.15 10.21
CA VAL A 65 4.02 -0.49 10.80
C VAL A 65 5.27 -1.05 10.17
N PHE A 66 6.20 -0.20 9.75
CA PHE A 66 7.44 -0.61 9.08
C PHE A 66 8.58 0.35 9.37
N ARG A 67 9.81 -0.13 9.22
CA ARG A 67 10.99 0.73 9.15
C ARG A 67 11.39 0.87 7.68
N VAL A 68 11.87 2.04 7.32
CA VAL A 68 12.61 2.21 6.06
C VAL A 68 14.09 2.22 6.45
N GLY A 69 14.82 1.17 6.07
CA GLY A 69 16.23 0.99 6.41
C GLY A 69 17.13 0.96 5.17
N ASN A 70 18.43 1.18 5.42
CA ASN A 70 19.53 0.94 4.47
C ASN A 70 20.21 -0.43 4.72
N GLU A 71 19.78 -1.18 5.73
CA GLU A 71 20.43 -2.44 6.10
C GLU A 71 19.88 -3.59 5.27
N VAL A 72 20.66 -3.86 4.24
CA VAL A 72 20.55 -4.90 3.27
C VAL A 72 21.35 -6.10 3.81
N ASP A 73 20.74 -7.29 3.93
CA ASP A 73 21.50 -8.52 4.20
C ASP A 73 22.43 -8.82 2.99
N SER A 74 23.46 -9.63 3.19
CA SER A 74 24.31 -10.27 2.17
C SER A 74 23.57 -10.87 0.95
N SER A 75 22.25 -11.07 1.04
CA SER A 75 21.34 -11.48 -0.04
C SER A 75 20.67 -10.31 -0.81
N ASN A 76 21.02 -9.07 -0.51
CA ASN A 76 20.38 -7.86 -1.01
C ASN A 76 18.91 -7.62 -0.57
N GLU A 77 18.43 -8.28 0.50
CA GLU A 77 17.06 -8.12 1.00
C GLU A 77 16.97 -7.20 2.23
N LEU A 78 15.97 -6.32 2.25
CA LEU A 78 15.64 -5.45 3.39
C LEU A 78 15.08 -6.27 4.56
N LYS A 79 15.70 -6.16 5.74
CA LYS A 79 15.14 -6.70 7.00
C LYS A 79 13.93 -5.87 7.40
N TYR A 80 12.72 -6.33 7.07
CA TYR A 80 11.62 -6.68 7.99
C TYR A 80 10.46 -7.25 7.15
N VAL A 81 10.14 -8.51 7.43
CA VAL A 81 9.13 -9.32 6.77
C VAL A 81 7.96 -9.45 7.72
N PHE A 82 6.87 -8.72 7.47
CA PHE A 82 5.62 -9.07 8.12
C PHE A 82 4.95 -10.15 7.29
N ASP A 83 4.75 -11.35 7.85
CA ASP A 83 3.80 -12.33 7.33
C ASP A 83 2.40 -11.76 7.57
N ILE A 84 1.94 -10.94 6.63
CA ILE A 84 0.61 -10.35 6.69
C ILE A 84 -0.32 -11.31 5.95
N ARG A 85 -1.38 -11.76 6.63
CA ARG A 85 -2.51 -12.39 5.94
C ARG A 85 -3.08 -11.39 4.97
N PHE A 86 -3.02 -11.70 3.69
CA PHE A 86 -3.45 -10.80 2.65
C PHE A 86 -4.97 -10.57 2.78
N TYR A 87 -5.38 -9.34 3.09
CA TYR A 87 -6.78 -9.04 3.45
C TYR A 87 -7.77 -9.44 2.34
N PHE A 88 -7.34 -9.38 1.08
CA PHE A 88 -8.16 -9.68 -0.08
C PHE A 88 -8.26 -11.18 -0.38
N ASP A 89 -7.31 -11.99 0.09
CA ASP A 89 -7.38 -13.45 0.15
C ASP A 89 -6.66 -13.94 1.40
N SER A 90 -7.42 -14.20 2.47
CA SER A 90 -6.88 -14.59 3.77
C SER A 90 -6.08 -15.90 3.77
N ARG A 91 -6.06 -16.62 2.65
CA ARG A 91 -5.26 -17.82 2.41
C ARG A 91 -3.86 -17.48 1.87
N LYS A 92 -3.68 -16.32 1.23
CA LYS A 92 -2.38 -15.85 0.74
C LYS A 92 -1.65 -15.13 1.86
N ARG A 93 -0.40 -15.51 2.07
CA ARG A 93 0.55 -14.78 2.91
C ARG A 93 1.45 -13.95 2.02
N CYS A 94 1.89 -12.79 2.49
CA CYS A 94 2.83 -11.96 1.75
C CYS A 94 3.88 -11.33 2.65
N ARG A 95 5.06 -11.12 2.09
CA ARG A 95 6.15 -10.31 2.63
C ARG A 95 6.15 -8.94 1.96
N SER A 96 6.14 -7.87 2.74
CA SER A 96 6.22 -6.50 2.21
C SER A 96 7.60 -5.89 2.44
N VAL A 97 8.07 -5.12 1.46
CA VAL A 97 9.34 -4.38 1.49
C VAL A 97 9.05 -2.93 1.12
N PHE A 98 9.54 -1.99 1.92
CA PHE A 98 9.31 -0.56 1.75
C PHE A 98 10.60 0.19 1.46
N HIS A 99 10.57 1.09 0.47
CA HIS A 99 11.71 1.91 0.07
C HIS A 99 11.25 3.30 -0.41
N PHE A 100 11.92 4.36 0.02
CA PHE A 100 11.71 5.70 -0.52
C PHE A 100 12.63 5.93 -1.71
N GLU A 101 12.07 6.14 -2.90
CA GLU A 101 12.84 6.56 -4.09
C GLU A 101 13.32 8.01 -3.92
N ASN A 102 12.50 8.85 -3.30
CA ASN A 102 12.81 10.20 -2.88
C ASN A 102 11.92 10.55 -1.67
N PRO A 103 12.10 11.71 -1.00
CA PRO A 103 11.32 12.05 0.20
C PRO A 103 9.80 12.07 0.00
N ASN A 104 9.31 12.16 -1.23
CA ASN A 104 7.88 12.27 -1.56
C ASN A 104 7.30 11.01 -2.19
N LYS A 105 8.12 9.98 -2.46
CA LYS A 105 7.71 8.78 -3.19
C LYS A 105 8.14 7.51 -2.45
N LEU A 106 7.15 6.82 -1.89
CA LEU A 106 7.30 5.54 -1.20
C LEU A 106 6.88 4.40 -2.13
N ILE A 107 7.73 3.39 -2.22
CA ILE A 107 7.50 2.16 -2.97
C ILE A 107 7.35 1.01 -1.97
N GLN A 108 6.25 0.28 -2.08
CA GLN A 108 5.97 -0.96 -1.36
C GLN A 108 5.93 -2.11 -2.36
N LYS A 109 6.84 -3.07 -2.23
CA LYS A 109 6.82 -4.34 -2.98
C LYS A 109 6.27 -5.44 -2.07
N MET A 110 5.33 -6.22 -2.55
CA MET A 110 4.76 -7.34 -1.79
C MET A 110 4.96 -8.64 -2.57
N TYR A 111 5.59 -9.62 -1.93
CA TYR A 111 5.88 -10.94 -2.46
C TYR A 111 4.95 -11.96 -1.80
N PHE A 112 4.17 -12.71 -2.57
CA PHE A 112 3.29 -13.73 -2.02
C PHE A 112 4.10 -14.99 -1.68
N ILE A 113 3.96 -15.54 -0.47
CA ILE A 113 4.85 -16.61 0.03
C ILE A 113 4.60 -17.94 -0.70
N ASP A 114 3.34 -18.22 -0.99
CA ASP A 114 2.91 -19.51 -1.53
C ASP A 114 2.89 -19.52 -3.08
N THR A 115 3.35 -18.45 -3.74
CA THR A 115 3.40 -18.31 -5.20
C THR A 115 4.66 -17.53 -5.62
N GLU A 116 4.95 -17.45 -6.92
CA GLU A 116 5.99 -16.55 -7.47
C GLU A 116 5.45 -15.15 -7.79
N GLU A 117 4.18 -14.88 -7.44
CA GLU A 117 3.53 -13.62 -7.74
C GLU A 117 4.04 -12.50 -6.82
N ASN A 118 4.02 -11.28 -7.35
CA ASN A 118 4.26 -10.08 -6.57
C ASN A 118 3.36 -8.94 -7.03
N GLN A 119 3.29 -7.91 -6.21
CA GLN A 119 2.65 -6.65 -6.54
C GLN A 119 3.47 -5.47 -6.05
N VAL A 120 3.23 -4.32 -6.67
CA VAL A 120 3.89 -3.06 -6.31
C VAL A 120 2.83 -2.01 -6.04
N ILE A 121 2.97 -1.31 -4.92
CA ILE A 121 2.16 -0.14 -4.56
C ILE A 121 3.11 1.04 -4.41
N MET A 122 2.86 2.11 -5.15
CA MET A 122 3.62 3.36 -5.09
C MET A 122 2.73 4.47 -4.57
N ARG A 123 3.26 5.27 -3.65
CA ARG A 123 2.58 6.43 -3.05
C ARG A 123 3.43 7.66 -3.25
N GLU A 124 2.88 8.67 -3.90
CA GLU A 124 3.59 9.92 -4.22
C GLU A 124 2.68 11.14 -4.02
N VAL A 125 3.21 12.23 -3.48
CA VAL A 125 2.49 13.51 -3.45
C VAL A 125 2.78 14.28 -4.73
N ASP A 126 1.73 14.59 -5.50
CA ASP A 126 1.84 15.38 -6.74
C ASP A 126 2.06 16.88 -6.47
N SER A 127 2.29 17.67 -7.53
CA SER A 127 2.48 19.12 -7.45
C SER A 127 1.26 19.89 -6.92
N ASN A 128 0.07 19.27 -6.95
CA ASN A 128 -1.17 19.84 -6.45
C ASN A 128 -1.43 19.46 -4.98
N GLY A 129 -0.51 18.73 -4.35
CA GLY A 129 -0.62 18.27 -2.97
C GLY A 129 -1.53 17.06 -2.78
N ASN A 130 -1.93 16.37 -3.85
CA ASN A 130 -2.71 15.13 -3.75
C ASN A 130 -1.80 13.93 -3.55
N LEU A 131 -2.25 12.95 -2.77
CA LEU A 131 -1.58 11.65 -2.70
C LEU A 131 -2.06 10.77 -3.85
N ILE A 132 -1.11 10.35 -4.69
CA ILE A 132 -1.32 9.43 -5.80
C ILE A 132 -0.86 8.05 -5.37
N GLU A 133 -1.78 7.08 -5.36
CA GLU A 133 -1.48 5.67 -5.14
C GLU A 133 -1.59 4.91 -6.47
N SER A 134 -0.48 4.36 -6.94
CA SER A 134 -0.44 3.49 -8.12
C SER A 134 -0.20 2.06 -7.69
N MET A 135 -1.02 1.13 -8.18
CA MET A 135 -0.95 -0.29 -7.82
C MET A 135 -0.78 -1.13 -9.08
N GLU A 136 0.09 -2.13 -9.02
CA GLU A 136 0.36 -3.03 -10.16
C GLU A 136 0.53 -4.47 -9.69
N MET A 137 -0.09 -5.41 -10.43
CA MET A 137 0.13 -6.85 -10.29
C MET A 137 -0.04 -7.52 -11.65
N ASN A 138 0.93 -8.33 -12.08
CA ASN A 138 0.89 -9.08 -13.34
C ASN A 138 0.48 -8.22 -14.56
N GLY A 139 0.99 -6.98 -14.64
CA GLY A 139 0.68 -6.02 -15.71
C GLY A 139 -0.67 -5.29 -15.59
N VAL A 140 -1.54 -5.70 -14.66
CA VAL A 140 -2.79 -4.98 -14.34
C VAL A 140 -2.47 -3.80 -13.44
N LYS A 141 -2.81 -2.59 -13.89
CA LYS A 141 -2.57 -1.34 -13.17
C LYS A 141 -3.87 -0.72 -12.69
N ALA A 142 -3.86 -0.19 -11.48
CA ALA A 142 -4.91 0.66 -10.93
C ALA A 142 -4.30 1.91 -10.32
N ARG A 143 -5.10 2.98 -10.25
CA ARG A 143 -4.68 4.26 -9.68
C ARG A 143 -5.74 4.83 -8.79
N ARG A 144 -5.32 5.45 -7.68
CA ARG A 144 -6.17 6.17 -6.75
C ARG A 144 -5.60 7.54 -6.46
N ILE A 145 -6.48 8.53 -6.34
CA ILE A 145 -6.13 9.90 -5.96
C ILE A 145 -6.81 10.20 -4.63
N PHE A 146 -6.05 10.73 -3.69
CA PHE A 146 -6.54 11.12 -2.38
C PHE A 146 -6.27 12.60 -2.12
N LYS A 147 -7.23 13.24 -1.44
CA LYS A 147 -7.14 14.63 -0.96
C LYS A 147 -6.69 14.63 0.48
N ARG A 148 -5.83 15.58 0.83
CA ARG A 148 -5.44 15.81 2.22
C ARG A 148 -6.62 16.36 3.01
N VAL A 149 -6.82 15.87 4.24
CA VAL A 149 -7.84 16.32 5.19
C VAL A 149 -7.23 16.61 6.56
#